data_AF-L1J3M3-F1
#
_entry.id   AF-L1J3M3-F1
#
_cell.length_a   1.000
_cell.length_b   1.000
_cell.length_c   1.000
_cell.angle_alpha   90.00
_cell.angle_beta   90.00
_cell.angle_gamma   90.00
#
_symmetry.space_group_name_H-M   'P 1'
#
loop_
_entity.id
_entity.type
_entity.pdbx_description
1 polymer ?
#
loop_
_entity_poly.entity_id
_entity_poly.type
_entity_poly.pdbx_seq_one_letter_code
_entity_poly.pdbx_strand_id
1 'polypeptide(L)'
;MDFLTNNFTPVSVCVVLFLDIGLNSLMDPLSAQIGIVILLTCLQVSFPLCTVVLIFIMLTRTKFMRSGRFGDMLSRFRNLAVTFPLYAVFLIASKAYRIGAYARFIPTNLFWTMEAFYPIYILEKIFSILFYSFVYQTLLQLGDPDLYISNAARDQDEIPVFCDELTANQFRGIPQIIREDVRVEEVNAAVRIINEFVIEKYQILEMSLKEIQDFEVGEEVLEMKKKWDSQQTLETSNVRIRLTTTLHVV
;
A
#
# COMPACT_ATOMS: atom_id res chain seq x y z
N MET A 1 -8.29 -14.37 0.09
CA MET A 1 -9.25 -13.52 -0.67
C MET A 1 -8.64 -12.17 -1.07
N ASP A 2 -7.49 -11.79 -0.51
CA ASP A 2 -6.87 -10.46 -0.71
C ASP A 2 -6.18 -10.23 -2.06
N PHE A 3 -5.76 -11.29 -2.74
CA PHE A 3 -5.05 -11.16 -4.01
C PHE A 3 -5.96 -10.73 -5.17
N LEU A 4 -7.22 -11.17 -5.16
CA LEU A 4 -8.22 -10.78 -6.16
C LEU A 4 -8.71 -9.34 -5.96
N THR A 5 -8.85 -8.88 -4.71
CA THR A 5 -9.26 -7.51 -4.37
C THR A 5 -8.15 -6.47 -4.56
N ASN A 6 -6.88 -6.88 -4.54
CA ASN A 6 -5.74 -5.96 -4.70
C ASN A 6 -5.43 -5.62 -6.18
N ASN A 7 -5.61 -6.57 -7.10
CA ASN A 7 -5.39 -6.30 -8.53
C ASN A 7 -6.64 -5.75 -9.24
N PHE A 8 -7.84 -5.99 -8.70
CA PHE A 8 -9.09 -5.57 -9.34
C PHE A 8 -9.32 -4.06 -9.31
N THR A 9 -8.84 -3.37 -8.28
CA THR A 9 -9.06 -1.92 -8.08
C THR A 9 -8.27 -1.03 -9.04
N PRO A 10 -6.96 -1.24 -9.29
CA PRO A 10 -6.26 -0.42 -10.28
C PRO A 10 -6.73 -0.69 -11.72
N VAL A 11 -7.06 -1.95 -12.03
CA VAL A 11 -7.61 -2.32 -13.34
C VAL A 11 -8.98 -1.66 -13.55
N SER A 12 -9.85 -1.65 -12.53
CA SER A 12 -11.17 -1.00 -12.65
C SER A 12 -11.05 0.50 -12.87
N VAL A 13 -10.10 1.18 -12.21
CA VAL A 13 -9.81 2.60 -12.46
C VAL A 13 -9.39 2.82 -13.92
N CYS A 14 -8.48 2.02 -14.45
CA CYS A 14 -8.06 2.11 -15.85
C CYS A 14 -9.22 1.88 -16.83
N VAL A 15 -10.08 0.90 -16.58
CA VAL A 15 -11.26 0.62 -17.41
C VAL A 15 -12.23 1.80 -17.39
N VAL A 16 -12.52 2.36 -16.21
CA VAL A 16 -13.40 3.53 -16.07
C VAL A 16 -12.82 4.75 -16.82
N LEU A 17 -11.52 4.99 -16.70
CA LEU A 17 -10.85 6.08 -17.44
C LEU A 17 -10.92 5.88 -18.95
N PHE A 18 -10.70 4.66 -19.43
CA PHE A 18 -10.78 4.36 -20.85
C PHE A 18 -12.19 4.55 -21.39
N LEU A 19 -13.21 4.12 -20.63
CA LEU A 19 -14.62 4.36 -20.97
C LEU A 19 -14.95 5.86 -20.98
N ASP A 20 -14.45 6.63 -20.02
CA ASP A 20 -14.67 8.08 -19.96
C ASP A 20 -14.04 8.80 -21.17
N ILE A 21 -12.78 8.49 -21.50
CA ILE A 21 -12.09 9.04 -22.68
C ILE A 21 -12.81 8.63 -23.97
N GLY A 22 -13.24 7.37 -24.05
CA GLY A 22 -13.99 6.84 -25.19
C GLY A 22 -15.32 7.57 -25.37
N LEU A 23 -16.07 7.79 -24.29
CA LEU A 23 -17.33 8.54 -24.33
C LEU A 23 -17.13 10.01 -24.63
N ASN A 24 -16.07 10.63 -24.09
CA ASN A 24 -15.74 12.02 -24.39
C ASN A 24 -15.45 12.21 -25.89
N SER A 25 -14.84 11.21 -26.53
CA SER A 25 -14.55 11.22 -27.97
C SER A 25 -15.77 10.88 -28.84
N LEU A 26 -16.65 9.97 -28.38
CA LEU A 26 -17.84 9.52 -29.10
C LEU A 26 -19.03 10.47 -28.95
N MET A 27 -18.99 11.42 -28.02
CA MET A 27 -20.11 12.31 -27.73
C MET A 27 -20.45 13.25 -28.89
N ASP A 28 -19.45 13.63 -29.69
CA ASP A 28 -19.64 14.53 -30.83
C ASP A 28 -20.34 13.88 -32.03
N PRO A 29 -19.95 12.67 -32.49
CA PRO A 29 -20.65 12.00 -33.59
C PRO A 29 -22.03 11.44 -33.19
N LEU A 30 -22.25 11.08 -31.91
CA LEU A 30 -23.50 10.43 -31.46
C LEU A 30 -24.61 11.43 -31.09
N SER A 31 -24.36 12.74 -31.10
CA SER A 31 -25.30 13.75 -30.60
C SER A 31 -26.46 14.09 -31.56
N ALA A 32 -26.99 13.12 -32.30
CA ALA A 32 -28.08 13.34 -33.25
C ALA A 32 -29.46 13.55 -32.59
N GLN A 33 -29.65 13.04 -31.36
CA GLN A 33 -30.92 13.13 -30.62
C GLN A 33 -30.71 13.64 -29.19
N ILE A 34 -31.63 14.48 -28.72
CA ILE A 34 -31.54 15.11 -27.40
C ILE A 34 -31.50 14.10 -26.24
N GLY A 35 -32.27 13.00 -26.34
CA GLY A 35 -32.28 11.96 -25.31
C GLY A 35 -30.92 11.26 -25.15
N ILE A 36 -30.23 11.01 -26.27
CA ILE A 36 -28.89 10.43 -26.27
C ILE A 36 -27.88 11.40 -25.65
N VAL A 37 -27.98 12.71 -25.96
CA VAL A 37 -27.09 13.73 -25.39
C VAL A 37 -27.22 13.83 -23.88
N ILE A 38 -28.44 13.79 -23.34
CA ILE A 38 -28.68 13.82 -21.90
C ILE A 38 -28.11 12.55 -21.24
N LEU A 39 -28.40 11.38 -21.80
CA LEU A 39 -27.89 10.10 -21.29
C LEU A 39 -26.35 10.08 -21.26
N LEU A 40 -25.71 10.46 -22.37
CA LEU A 40 -24.26 10.53 -22.48
C LEU A 40 -23.67 11.56 -21.52
N THR A 41 -24.34 12.68 -21.31
CA THR A 41 -23.92 13.69 -20.32
C THR A 41 -23.96 13.12 -18.90
N CYS A 42 -25.03 12.43 -18.51
CA CYS A 42 -25.14 11.81 -17.20
C CYS A 42 -24.04 10.77 -16.98
N LEU A 43 -23.81 9.91 -17.98
CA LEU A 43 -22.71 8.94 -17.97
C LEU A 43 -21.36 9.62 -17.80
N GLN A 44 -21.07 10.66 -18.60
CA GLN A 44 -19.80 11.36 -18.57
C GLN A 44 -19.54 12.12 -17.27
N VAL A 45 -20.58 12.62 -16.58
CA VAL A 45 -20.40 13.20 -15.24
C VAL A 45 -20.18 12.11 -14.18
N SER A 46 -20.77 10.93 -14.38
CA SER A 46 -20.64 9.82 -13.42
C SER A 46 -19.27 9.14 -13.42
N PHE A 47 -18.55 9.09 -14.56
CA PHE A 47 -17.27 8.39 -14.62
C PHE A 47 -16.15 9.05 -13.80
N PRO A 48 -15.89 10.37 -13.90
CA PRO A 48 -14.90 11.03 -13.07
C PRO A 48 -15.21 10.90 -11.57
N LEU A 49 -16.49 10.94 -11.19
CA LEU A 49 -16.93 10.68 -9.81
C LEU A 49 -16.60 9.24 -9.38
N CYS A 50 -16.90 8.26 -10.23
CA CYS A 50 -16.56 6.86 -9.98
C CYS A 50 -15.04 6.67 -9.84
N THR A 51 -14.24 7.28 -10.70
CA THR A 51 -12.77 7.29 -10.61
C THR A 51 -12.29 7.81 -9.26
N VAL A 52 -12.81 8.94 -8.80
CA VAL A 52 -12.44 9.51 -7.49
C VAL A 52 -12.85 8.60 -6.34
N VAL A 53 -14.03 8.00 -6.39
CA VAL A 53 -14.49 7.03 -5.38
C VAL A 53 -13.59 5.79 -5.36
N LEU A 54 -13.21 5.26 -6.52
CA LEU A 54 -12.29 4.11 -6.61
C LEU A 54 -10.91 4.44 -6.04
N ILE A 55 -10.36 5.61 -6.39
CA ILE A 55 -9.09 6.09 -5.82
C ILE A 55 -9.22 6.23 -4.30
N PHE A 56 -10.33 6.79 -3.81
CA PHE A 56 -10.59 6.92 -2.38
C PHE A 56 -10.63 5.54 -1.69
N ILE A 57 -11.31 4.56 -2.27
CA ILE A 57 -11.33 3.17 -1.78
C ILE A 57 -9.90 2.60 -1.73
N MET A 58 -9.07 2.84 -2.75
CA MET A 58 -7.67 2.40 -2.72
C MET A 58 -6.86 3.11 -1.63
N LEU A 59 -7.10 4.41 -1.40
CA LEU A 59 -6.45 5.20 -0.35
C LEU A 59 -6.79 4.69 1.06
N THR A 60 -8.03 4.26 1.31
CA THR A 60 -8.42 3.73 2.63
C THR A 60 -7.59 2.51 3.06
N ARG A 61 -6.98 1.78 2.11
CA ARG A 61 -6.12 0.62 2.37
C ARG A 61 -4.68 1.00 2.73
N THR A 62 -4.25 2.24 2.52
CA THR A 62 -2.87 2.69 2.75
C THR A 62 -2.56 2.97 4.23
N LYS A 63 -1.27 2.91 4.61
CA LYS A 63 -0.79 3.25 5.97
C LYS A 63 -1.21 4.66 6.40
N PHE A 64 -1.25 5.62 5.46
CA PHE A 64 -1.60 7.01 5.76
C PHE A 64 -3.02 7.16 6.31
N MET A 65 -4.00 6.45 5.72
CA MET A 65 -5.38 6.44 6.21
C MET A 65 -5.52 5.68 7.53
N ARG A 66 -4.82 4.55 7.69
CA ARG A 66 -4.86 3.75 8.94
C ARG A 66 -4.23 4.48 10.14
N SER A 67 -3.16 5.25 9.90
CA SER A 67 -2.47 6.03 10.93
C SER A 67 -3.11 7.39 11.22
N GLY A 68 -4.19 7.75 10.52
CA GLY A 68 -4.85 9.06 10.69
C GLY A 68 -4.03 10.26 10.21
N ARG A 69 -2.96 10.04 9.42
CA ARG A 69 -2.10 11.10 8.86
C ARG A 69 -2.71 11.73 7.61
N PHE A 70 -3.89 12.34 7.78
CA PHE A 70 -4.65 12.95 6.68
C PHE A 70 -3.91 14.13 6.02
N GLY A 71 -3.14 14.90 6.78
CA GLY A 71 -2.37 16.04 6.26
C GLY A 71 -1.31 15.61 5.24
N ASP A 72 -0.53 14.58 5.57
CA ASP A 72 0.51 14.05 4.69
C ASP A 72 -0.11 13.43 3.43
N MET A 73 -1.25 12.75 3.57
CA MET A 73 -2.00 12.22 2.44
C MET A 73 -2.50 13.35 1.51
N LEU A 74 -3.13 14.38 2.06
CA LEU A 74 -3.65 15.50 1.28
C LEU A 74 -2.53 16.28 0.59
N SER A 75 -1.35 16.37 1.22
CA SER A 75 -0.18 17.00 0.63
C SER A 75 0.32 16.25 -0.62
N ARG A 76 0.33 14.91 -0.58
CA ARG A 76 0.71 14.04 -1.72
C ARG A 76 -0.31 14.10 -2.85
N PHE A 77 -1.60 14.04 -2.52
CA PHE A 77 -2.68 14.04 -3.52
C PHE A 77 -3.26 15.44 -3.81
N ARG A 78 -2.56 16.51 -3.42
CA ARG A 78 -3.01 17.91 -3.58
C ARG A 78 -3.40 18.24 -5.01
N ASN A 79 -2.60 17.78 -5.97
CA ASN A 79 -2.83 18.06 -7.38
C ASN A 79 -4.16 17.47 -7.86
N LEU A 80 -4.47 16.24 -7.46
CA LEU A 80 -5.75 15.59 -7.79
C LEU A 80 -6.92 16.28 -7.08
N ALA A 81 -6.75 16.62 -5.80
CA ALA A 81 -7.78 17.28 -4.99
C ALA A 81 -8.16 18.67 -5.52
N VAL A 82 -7.22 19.42 -6.10
CA VAL A 82 -7.48 20.74 -6.71
C VAL A 82 -7.99 20.59 -8.15
N THR A 83 -7.45 19.64 -8.92
CA THR A 83 -7.79 19.51 -10.34
C THR A 83 -9.18 18.90 -10.55
N PHE A 84 -9.60 17.97 -9.71
CA PHE A 84 -10.93 17.35 -9.81
C PHE A 84 -12.10 18.35 -9.76
N PRO A 85 -12.24 19.23 -8.75
CA PRO A 85 -13.35 20.17 -8.70
C PRO A 85 -13.31 21.17 -9.87
N LEU A 86 -12.12 21.60 -10.30
CA LEU A 86 -11.99 22.46 -11.48
C LEU A 86 -12.48 21.75 -12.74
N TYR A 87 -12.03 20.51 -12.97
CA TYR A 87 -12.51 19.69 -14.08
C TYR A 87 -14.03 19.49 -14.01
N ALA A 88 -14.58 19.15 -12.85
CA ALA A 88 -16.02 18.93 -12.67
C ALA A 88 -16.85 20.19 -12.99
N VAL A 89 -16.40 21.37 -12.56
CA VAL A 89 -17.08 22.65 -12.87
C VAL A 89 -17.10 22.92 -14.37
N PHE A 90 -15.94 22.81 -15.04
CA PHE A 90 -15.88 23.04 -16.50
C PHE A 90 -16.63 21.98 -17.30
N LEU A 91 -16.59 20.72 -16.85
CA LEU A 91 -17.37 19.64 -17.43
C LEU A 91 -18.87 19.94 -17.35
N ILE A 92 -19.40 20.21 -16.15
CA ILE A 92 -20.82 20.52 -15.96
C ILE A 92 -21.20 21.77 -16.77
N ALA A 93 -20.39 22.83 -16.73
CA ALA A 93 -20.64 24.04 -17.51
C ALA A 93 -20.74 23.74 -19.02
N SER A 94 -19.73 23.06 -19.58
CA SER A 94 -19.70 22.68 -21.01
C SER A 94 -20.93 21.87 -21.42
N LYS A 95 -21.33 20.88 -20.61
CA LYS A 95 -22.51 20.05 -20.91
C LYS A 95 -23.82 20.80 -20.71
N ALA A 96 -23.94 21.64 -19.69
CA ALA A 96 -25.11 22.48 -19.47
C ALA A 96 -25.33 23.45 -20.63
N TYR A 97 -24.27 24.08 -21.15
CA TYR A 97 -24.34 24.91 -22.35
C TYR A 97 -24.83 24.12 -23.56
N ARG A 98 -24.31 22.90 -23.77
CA ARG A 98 -24.72 22.05 -24.88
C ARG A 98 -26.20 21.67 -24.78
N ILE A 99 -26.65 21.21 -23.61
CA ILE A 99 -28.07 20.88 -23.38
C ILE A 99 -28.96 22.12 -23.59
N GLY A 100 -28.56 23.28 -23.08
CA GLY A 100 -29.28 24.54 -23.28
C GLY A 100 -29.38 24.95 -24.75
N ALA A 101 -28.33 24.71 -25.54
CA ALA A 101 -28.34 24.98 -26.97
C ALA A 101 -29.25 24.00 -27.74
N TYR A 102 -29.27 22.71 -27.36
CA TYR A 102 -30.22 21.73 -27.90
C TYR A 102 -31.68 22.07 -27.56
N ALA A 103 -31.94 22.55 -26.35
CA ALA A 103 -33.29 22.98 -25.94
C ALA A 103 -33.81 24.16 -26.77
N ARG A 104 -32.91 24.95 -27.37
CA ARG A 104 -33.23 26.07 -28.27
C ARG A 104 -33.25 25.66 -29.75
N PHE A 105 -33.14 24.37 -30.06
CA PHE A 105 -33.10 23.82 -31.43
C PHE A 105 -31.98 24.42 -32.31
N ILE A 106 -30.87 24.83 -31.70
CA ILE A 106 -29.73 25.38 -32.44
C ILE A 106 -28.99 24.21 -33.11
N PRO A 107 -28.71 24.29 -34.42
CA PRO A 107 -28.03 23.21 -35.13
C PRO A 107 -26.59 23.07 -34.62
N THR A 108 -26.09 21.83 -34.63
CA THR A 108 -24.79 21.43 -34.05
C THR A 108 -23.59 22.20 -34.59
N ASN A 109 -23.66 22.62 -35.86
CA ASN A 109 -22.64 23.43 -36.50
C ASN A 109 -22.52 24.84 -35.90
N LEU A 110 -23.60 25.41 -35.35
CA LEU A 110 -23.61 26.72 -34.71
C LEU A 110 -23.18 26.70 -33.23
N PHE A 111 -22.94 25.53 -32.64
CA PHE A 111 -22.44 25.46 -31.26
C PHE A 111 -21.07 26.11 -31.12
N TRP A 112 -20.23 25.94 -32.13
CA TRP A 112 -18.86 26.49 -32.16
C TRP A 112 -18.83 28.01 -32.30
N THR A 113 -19.91 28.63 -32.74
CA THR A 113 -20.01 30.09 -32.92
C THR A 113 -20.52 30.82 -31.67
N MET A 114 -20.86 30.12 -30.60
CA MET A 114 -21.33 30.76 -29.36
C MET A 114 -20.15 31.35 -28.57
N GLU A 115 -20.24 32.65 -28.27
CA GLU A 115 -19.16 33.48 -27.68
C GLU A 115 -18.61 32.99 -26.32
N ALA A 116 -19.29 32.07 -25.63
CA ALA A 116 -18.83 31.49 -24.36
C ALA A 116 -18.52 29.99 -24.43
N PHE A 117 -19.00 29.27 -25.44
CA PHE A 117 -18.89 27.81 -25.47
C PHE A 117 -17.45 27.36 -25.77
N TYR A 118 -16.82 27.99 -26.77
CA TYR A 118 -15.46 27.66 -27.19
C TYR A 118 -14.42 27.77 -26.06
N PRO A 119 -14.32 28.88 -25.30
CA PRO A 119 -13.34 28.97 -24.21
C PRO A 119 -13.63 27.98 -23.07
N ILE A 120 -14.90 27.77 -22.71
CA ILE A 120 -15.29 26.79 -21.68
C ILE A 120 -14.91 25.37 -22.11
N TYR A 121 -15.11 25.04 -23.38
CA TYR A 121 -14.73 23.75 -23.95
C TYR A 121 -13.20 23.55 -23.91
N ILE A 122 -12.41 24.55 -24.29
CA ILE A 122 -10.94 24.47 -24.22
C ILE A 122 -10.49 24.25 -22.77
N LEU A 123 -11.04 25.01 -21.82
CA LEU A 123 -10.71 24.85 -20.40
C LEU A 123 -11.10 23.45 -19.90
N GLU A 124 -12.29 22.95 -20.26
CA GLU A 124 -12.70 21.57 -19.97
C GLU A 124 -11.66 20.56 -20.47
N LYS A 125 -11.17 20.69 -21.72
CA LYS A 125 -10.15 19.78 -22.26
C LYS A 125 -8.81 19.88 -21.54
N ILE A 126 -8.34 21.08 -21.22
CA ILE A 126 -7.09 21.26 -20.47
C ILE A 126 -7.19 20.61 -19.10
N PHE A 127 -8.27 20.88 -18.35
CA PHE A 127 -8.47 20.30 -17.02
C PHE A 127 -8.74 18.80 -17.08
N SER A 128 -9.39 18.29 -18.14
CA SER A 128 -9.59 16.86 -18.39
C SER A 128 -8.23 16.15 -18.57
N ILE A 129 -7.34 16.69 -19.41
CA ILE A 129 -5.98 16.13 -19.61
C ILE A 129 -5.19 16.13 -18.30
N LEU A 130 -5.21 17.25 -17.56
CA LEU A 130 -4.54 17.36 -16.26
C LEU A 130 -5.12 16.36 -15.25
N PHE A 131 -6.44 16.21 -15.20
CA PHE A 131 -7.11 15.26 -14.32
C PHE A 131 -6.66 13.83 -14.63
N TYR A 132 -6.70 13.40 -15.88
CA TYR A 132 -6.27 12.04 -16.26
C TYR A 132 -4.77 11.81 -15.98
N SER A 133 -3.93 12.82 -16.23
CA SER A 133 -2.50 12.73 -15.92
C SER A 133 -2.25 12.56 -14.42
N PHE A 134 -2.92 13.34 -13.57
CA PHE A 134 -2.78 13.23 -12.12
C PHE A 134 -3.41 11.95 -11.56
N VAL A 135 -4.51 11.47 -12.14
CA VAL A 135 -5.07 10.16 -11.80
C VAL A 135 -4.06 9.05 -12.12
N TYR A 136 -3.43 9.09 -13.29
CA TYR A 136 -2.42 8.09 -13.66
C TYR A 136 -1.21 8.13 -12.74
N GLN A 137 -0.70 9.32 -12.42
CA GLN A 137 0.38 9.47 -11.43
C GLN A 137 -0.02 8.95 -10.05
N THR A 138 -1.25 9.26 -9.62
CA THR A 138 -1.82 8.75 -8.36
C THR A 138 -1.88 7.23 -8.38
N LEU A 139 -2.29 6.63 -9.49
CA LEU A 139 -2.37 5.18 -9.64
C LEU A 139 -0.99 4.51 -9.56
N LEU A 140 0.02 5.10 -10.17
CA LEU A 140 1.41 4.63 -10.08
C LEU A 140 1.93 4.74 -8.64
N GLN A 141 1.65 5.84 -7.96
CA GLN A 141 2.01 6.00 -6.56
C GLN A 141 1.31 4.96 -5.70
N LEU A 142 0.01 4.76 -5.84
CA LEU A 142 -0.73 3.70 -5.15
C LEU A 142 -0.35 2.27 -5.58
N GLY A 143 0.47 2.10 -6.62
CA GLY A 143 1.05 0.81 -6.96
C GLY A 143 2.27 0.45 -6.11
N ASP A 144 2.83 1.41 -5.39
CA ASP A 144 4.05 1.23 -4.60
C ASP A 144 3.75 0.38 -3.34
N PRO A 145 4.40 -0.79 -3.16
CA PRO A 145 4.20 -1.64 -1.99
C PRO A 145 4.51 -0.94 -0.65
N ASP A 146 5.39 0.07 -0.66
CA ASP A 146 5.78 0.82 0.54
C ASP A 146 4.60 1.57 1.20
N LEU A 147 3.52 1.83 0.45
CA LEU A 147 2.29 2.44 0.97
C LEU A 147 1.40 1.48 1.78
N TYR A 148 1.57 0.18 1.57
CA TYR A 148 0.72 -0.86 2.17
C TYR A 148 1.44 -1.64 3.26
N ILE A 149 2.75 -1.81 3.13
CA ILE A 149 3.56 -2.47 4.15
C ILE A 149 3.61 -1.53 5.35
N SER A 150 2.93 -1.92 6.43
CA SER A 150 3.15 -1.30 7.72
C SER A 150 4.56 -1.66 8.15
N ASN A 151 5.50 -0.76 7.89
CA ASN A 151 6.79 -0.66 8.57
C ASN A 151 6.61 -0.39 10.08
N ALA A 152 5.62 -0.99 10.74
CA ALA A 152 5.55 -1.04 12.19
C ALA A 152 6.77 -1.78 12.76
N ALA A 153 7.46 -2.60 11.96
CA ALA A 153 8.77 -3.16 12.27
C ALA A 153 9.95 -2.19 12.01
N ARG A 154 9.76 -1.13 11.22
CA ARG A 154 10.84 -0.20 10.81
C ARG A 154 10.80 1.15 11.53
N ASP A 155 9.64 1.54 12.07
CA ASP A 155 9.51 2.66 13.03
C ASP A 155 9.74 2.18 14.49
N GLN A 156 9.95 0.87 14.69
CA GLN A 156 10.53 0.29 15.91
C GLN A 156 12.00 -0.04 15.64
N ASP A 157 12.84 0.99 15.47
CA ASP A 157 14.30 0.86 15.65
C ASP A 157 14.67 0.54 17.11
N GLU A 158 13.70 0.33 17.99
CA GLU A 158 13.88 -0.52 19.16
C GLU A 158 13.69 -1.96 18.71
N ILE A 159 14.80 -2.54 18.24
CA ILE A 159 15.01 -3.98 18.25
C ILE A 159 14.34 -4.53 19.53
N PRO A 160 13.31 -5.40 19.43
CA PRO A 160 12.61 -5.86 20.61
C PRO A 160 13.61 -6.61 21.48
N VAL A 161 13.98 -6.00 22.61
CA VAL A 161 14.79 -6.65 23.63
C VAL A 161 13.95 -7.83 24.11
N PHE A 162 14.38 -9.05 23.79
CA PHE A 162 13.59 -10.25 24.08
C PHE A 162 13.42 -10.43 25.59
N CYS A 163 14.44 -10.05 26.36
CA CYS A 163 14.42 -10.03 27.82
C CYS A 163 15.17 -8.80 28.36
N ASP A 164 14.51 -8.01 29.21
CA ASP A 164 15.14 -6.92 29.94
C ASP A 164 16.20 -7.46 30.92
N GLU A 165 17.25 -6.66 31.17
CA GLU A 165 18.23 -6.98 32.22
C GLU A 165 17.55 -7.06 33.59
N LEU A 166 17.85 -8.11 34.36
CA LEU A 166 17.27 -8.28 35.68
C LEU A 166 17.86 -7.25 36.65
N THR A 167 16.99 -6.49 37.31
CA THR A 167 17.41 -5.65 38.43
C THR A 167 17.69 -6.49 39.68
N ALA A 168 18.59 -6.01 40.54
CA ALA A 168 18.94 -6.71 41.79
C ALA A 168 17.71 -6.98 42.69
N ASN A 169 16.69 -6.14 42.62
CA ASN A 169 15.43 -6.30 43.36
C ASN A 169 14.58 -7.44 42.79
N GLN A 170 14.47 -7.55 41.46
CA GLN A 170 13.78 -8.66 40.80
C GLN A 170 14.50 -9.97 41.06
N PHE A 171 15.84 -9.96 41.03
CA PHE A 171 16.65 -11.15 41.32
C PHE A 171 16.45 -11.63 42.75
N ARG A 172 16.32 -10.72 43.72
CA ARG A 172 16.03 -11.04 45.12
C ARG A 172 14.71 -11.77 45.31
N GLY A 173 13.73 -11.55 44.43
CA GLY A 173 12.43 -12.23 44.44
C GLY A 173 12.47 -13.70 44.01
N ILE A 174 13.57 -14.15 43.38
CA ILE A 174 13.72 -15.54 42.93
C ILE A 174 14.04 -16.45 44.12
N PRO A 175 13.29 -17.55 44.36
CA PRO A 175 13.57 -18.49 45.46
C PRO A 175 15.02 -18.99 45.47
N GLN A 176 15.63 -19.11 46.67
CA GLN A 176 17.02 -19.56 46.82
C GLN A 176 17.30 -20.93 46.20
N ILE A 177 16.30 -21.82 46.15
CA ILE A 177 16.39 -23.14 45.53
C ILE A 177 16.71 -23.04 44.03
N ILE A 178 16.24 -21.99 43.36
CA ILE A 178 16.46 -21.76 41.91
C ILE A 178 17.72 -20.92 41.67
N ARG A 179 18.05 -20.04 42.62
CA ARG A 179 19.22 -19.16 42.52
C ARG A 179 20.53 -19.92 42.73
N GLU A 180 20.52 -20.92 43.61
CA GLU A 180 21.71 -21.65 44.05
C GLU A 180 22.88 -20.68 44.31
N ASP A 181 23.98 -20.82 43.56
CA ASP A 181 25.19 -20.00 43.64
C ASP A 181 25.31 -18.94 42.52
N VAL A 182 24.29 -18.78 41.68
CA VAL A 182 24.34 -17.90 40.52
C VAL A 182 24.24 -16.43 40.93
N ARG A 183 25.10 -15.58 40.37
CA ARG A 183 25.09 -14.13 40.59
C ARG A 183 24.20 -13.41 39.57
N VAL A 184 23.66 -12.26 39.96
CA VAL A 184 22.87 -11.38 39.08
C VAL A 184 23.64 -11.06 37.79
N GLU A 185 24.94 -10.81 37.93
CA GLU A 185 25.87 -10.46 36.86
C GLU A 185 25.95 -11.58 35.80
N GLU A 186 25.96 -12.84 36.24
CA GLU A 186 26.03 -14.01 35.35
C GLU A 186 24.72 -14.21 34.58
N VAL A 187 23.58 -13.96 35.24
CA VAL A 187 22.26 -14.01 34.57
C VAL A 187 22.12 -12.88 33.54
N ASN A 188 22.53 -11.66 33.89
CA ASN A 188 22.47 -10.54 32.95
C ASN A 188 23.44 -10.71 31.78
N ALA A 189 24.61 -11.33 32.00
CA ALA A 189 25.51 -11.72 30.91
C ALA A 189 24.86 -12.73 29.97
N ALA A 190 24.16 -13.74 30.50
CA ALA A 190 23.41 -14.69 29.67
C ALA A 190 22.25 -14.04 28.91
N VAL A 191 21.51 -13.12 29.54
CA VAL A 191 20.44 -12.34 28.89
C VAL A 191 20.98 -11.51 27.73
N ARG A 192 22.15 -10.88 27.88
CA ARG A 192 22.81 -10.15 26.78
C ARG A 192 23.15 -11.05 25.60
N ILE A 193 23.75 -12.21 25.84
CA ILE A 193 24.09 -13.17 24.78
C ILE A 193 22.84 -13.65 24.06
N ILE A 194 21.75 -13.94 24.79
CA ILE A 194 20.47 -14.35 24.19
C ILE A 194 19.88 -13.23 23.35
N ASN A 195 19.89 -11.98 23.86
CA ASN A 195 19.43 -10.83 23.11
C ASN A 195 20.27 -10.66 21.84
N GLU A 196 21.60 -10.64 21.90
CA GLU A 196 22.47 -10.55 20.72
C GLU A 196 22.15 -11.63 19.66
N PHE A 197 21.98 -12.89 20.09
CA PHE A 197 21.66 -13.99 19.18
C PHE A 197 20.27 -13.85 18.52
N VAL A 198 19.28 -13.37 19.29
CA VAL A 198 17.94 -13.11 18.76
C VAL A 198 17.99 -11.97 17.75
N ILE A 199 18.72 -10.91 18.03
CA ILE A 199 18.91 -9.76 17.13
C ILE A 199 19.52 -10.20 15.81
N GLU A 200 20.60 -10.97 15.88
CA GLU A 200 21.27 -11.52 14.69
C GLU A 200 20.30 -12.36 13.85
N LYS A 201 19.50 -13.21 14.50
CA LYS A 201 18.49 -14.03 13.82
C LYS A 201 17.38 -13.21 13.16
N TYR A 202 16.90 -12.15 13.81
CA TYR A 202 15.88 -11.26 13.25
C TYR A 202 16.44 -10.43 12.08
N GLN A 203 17.68 -9.95 12.18
CA GLN A 203 18.37 -9.28 11.07
C GLN A 203 18.50 -10.22 9.85
N ILE A 204 18.77 -11.50 10.06
CA ILE A 204 18.81 -12.51 9.00
C ILE A 204 17.43 -12.76 8.37
N LEU A 205 16.36 -12.73 9.18
CA LEU A 205 14.99 -12.95 8.71
C LEU A 205 14.38 -11.73 7.99
N GLU A 206 14.85 -10.52 8.32
CA GLU A 206 14.41 -9.28 7.68
C GLU A 206 15.19 -8.91 6.41
N MET A 207 16.33 -9.55 6.15
CA MET A 207 17.04 -9.41 4.87
C MET A 207 16.15 -9.86 3.71
N SER A 208 16.08 -9.02 2.68
CA SER A 208 15.31 -9.34 1.48
C SER A 208 15.93 -10.54 0.76
N LEU A 209 15.10 -11.39 0.14
CA LEU A 209 15.56 -12.53 -0.70
C LEU A 209 16.59 -12.13 -1.77
N LYS A 210 16.64 -10.84 -2.13
CA LYS A 210 17.63 -10.24 -3.03
C LYS A 210 19.00 -10.02 -2.38
N GLU A 211 19.04 -9.56 -1.14
CA GLU A 211 20.29 -9.39 -0.36
C GLU A 211 20.90 -10.75 0.03
N ILE A 212 20.05 -11.76 0.26
CA ILE A 212 20.49 -13.14 0.50
C ILE A 212 21.08 -13.77 -0.79
N GLN A 213 20.53 -13.43 -1.96
CA GLN A 213 21.08 -13.86 -3.26
C GLN A 213 22.40 -13.16 -3.61
N ASP A 214 22.57 -11.89 -3.20
CA ASP A 214 23.86 -11.18 -3.36
C ASP A 214 24.94 -11.71 -2.39
N PHE A 215 24.56 -12.49 -1.37
CA PHE A 215 25.47 -13.17 -0.43
C PHE A 215 25.90 -14.60 -0.84
N GLU A 216 25.37 -15.16 -1.95
CA GLU A 216 26.00 -16.31 -2.62
C GLU A 216 27.15 -15.76 -3.49
N VAL A 217 28.41 -15.74 -3.04
CA VAL A 217 29.27 -16.90 -2.85
C VAL A 217 30.22 -16.68 -1.66
N GLY A 218 29.69 -16.75 -0.43
CA GLY A 218 30.51 -16.90 0.77
C GLY A 218 30.52 -18.35 1.22
N GLU A 219 31.57 -19.11 0.90
CA GLU A 219 31.81 -20.50 1.33
C GLU A 219 31.58 -20.69 2.86
N GLU A 220 31.78 -19.63 3.65
CA GLU A 220 31.53 -19.54 5.09
C GLU A 220 30.07 -19.78 5.52
N VAL A 221 29.07 -19.25 4.80
CA VAL A 221 27.65 -19.40 5.20
C VAL A 221 27.20 -20.85 4.99
N LEU A 222 27.75 -21.51 3.96
CA LEU A 222 27.51 -22.91 3.65
C LEU A 222 28.18 -23.83 4.66
N GLU A 223 29.37 -23.46 5.16
CA GLU A 223 30.03 -24.15 6.27
C GLU A 223 29.29 -23.95 7.61
N MET A 224 28.79 -22.75 7.89
CA MET A 224 28.00 -22.48 9.10
C MET A 224 26.69 -23.26 9.12
N LYS A 225 25.99 -23.34 7.98
CA LYS A 225 24.78 -24.16 7.86
C LYS A 225 25.09 -25.66 8.05
N LYS A 226 26.18 -26.16 7.48
CA LYS A 226 26.62 -27.56 7.69
C LYS A 226 26.96 -27.84 9.16
N LYS A 227 27.64 -26.90 9.84
CA LYS A 227 27.93 -27.02 11.28
C LYS A 227 26.64 -27.03 12.11
N TRP A 228 25.69 -26.16 11.79
CA TRP A 228 24.40 -26.10 12.47
C TRP A 228 23.59 -27.38 12.30
N ASP A 229 23.45 -27.89 11.08
CA ASP A 229 22.72 -29.14 10.80
C ASP A 229 23.39 -30.35 11.48
N SER A 230 24.72 -30.34 11.62
CA SER A 230 25.47 -31.37 12.35
C SER A 230 25.25 -31.32 13.87
N GLN A 231 25.08 -30.12 14.44
CA GLN A 231 24.77 -29.95 15.86
C GLN A 231 23.32 -30.36 16.17
N GLN A 232 22.38 -30.01 15.29
CA GLN A 232 20.97 -30.34 15.49
C GLN A 232 20.71 -31.85 15.43
N THR A 233 21.44 -32.57 14.58
CA THR A 233 21.40 -34.05 14.51
C THR A 233 22.03 -34.71 15.75
N LEU A 234 23.08 -34.13 16.33
CA LEU A 234 23.65 -34.58 17.59
C LEU A 234 22.69 -34.38 18.78
N GLU A 235 22.02 -33.22 18.87
CA GLU A 235 21.06 -32.95 19.93
C GLU A 235 19.83 -33.85 19.85
N THR A 236 19.27 -34.07 18.65
CA THR A 236 18.14 -35.01 18.48
C THR A 236 18.53 -36.45 18.78
N SER A 237 19.78 -36.86 18.50
CA SER A 237 20.27 -38.19 18.87
C SER A 237 20.43 -38.36 20.39
N ASN A 238 20.96 -37.35 21.09
CA ASN A 238 21.11 -37.35 22.55
C ASN A 238 19.77 -37.32 23.29
N VAL A 239 18.79 -36.58 22.78
CA VAL A 239 17.41 -36.58 23.33
C VAL A 239 16.78 -37.95 23.17
N ARG A 240 17.00 -38.62 22.02
CA ARG A 240 16.47 -39.97 21.77
C ARG A 240 17.09 -41.03 22.68
N ILE A 241 18.40 -40.96 22.94
CA ILE A 241 19.12 -41.88 23.85
C ILE A 241 18.69 -41.67 25.31
N ARG A 242 18.52 -40.42 25.75
CA ARG A 242 18.00 -40.13 27.10
C ARG A 242 16.60 -40.71 27.29
N LEU A 243 15.71 -40.56 26.32
CA LEU A 243 14.34 -41.11 26.38
C LEU A 243 14.30 -42.65 26.39
N THR A 244 15.23 -43.33 25.71
CA THR A 244 15.30 -44.80 25.76
C THR A 244 15.85 -45.32 27.08
N THR A 245 16.75 -44.55 27.72
CA THR A 245 17.34 -44.94 29.00
C THR A 245 16.37 -44.76 30.17
N THR A 246 15.50 -43.73 30.15
CA THR A 246 14.44 -43.56 31.15
C THR A 246 13.30 -44.58 31.01
N LEU A 247 13.01 -45.06 29.79
CA LEU A 247 11.97 -46.07 29.56
C LEU A 247 12.38 -47.50 29.98
N HIS A 248 13.65 -47.76 30.24
CA HIS A 248 14.14 -49.05 30.76
C HIS A 248 14.27 -49.10 32.30
N VAL A 249 14.04 -47.97 32.98
CA VAL A 249 14.18 -47.83 34.45
C VAL A 249 12.81 -47.68 35.15
N VAL A 250 11.71 -47.89 34.42
CA VAL A 250 10.33 -47.93 34.96
C VAL A 250 9.75 -49.32 34.78
#